data_AF-A0A6G9B0D5-F1
#
_entry.id   AF-A0A6G9B0D5-F1
#
_cell.length_a   1.000
_cell.length_b   1.000
_cell.length_c   1.000
_cell.angle_alpha   90.00
_cell.angle_beta   90.00
_cell.angle_gamma   90.00
#
_symmetry.space_group_name_H-M   'P 1'
#
loop_
_entity.id
_entity.type
_entity.pdbx_description
1 polymer ?
#
loop_
_entity_poly.entity_id
_entity_poly.type
_entity_poly.pdbx_seq_one_letter_code
_entity_poly.pdbx_strand_id
1 'polypeptide(L)' 'MKLSEILLLSAGAGFLILWIAEYQRTTFAESYWLLMLCLGFLLAFQYVKNKRIEREKTVSPTIKQMVENRKKKKK' A
#
# COMPACT_ATOMS: atom_id res chain seq x y z
N MET A 1 0.79 9.79 -5.84
CA MET A 1 -0.03 8.61 -5.47
C MET A 1 -1.12 8.46 -6.50
N LYS A 2 -1.45 7.23 -6.92
CA LYS A 2 -2.54 7.01 -7.89
C LYS A 2 -3.90 7.10 -7.19
N LEU A 3 -4.98 7.35 -7.93
CA LEU A 3 -6.35 7.39 -7.39
C LEU A 3 -6.68 6.15 -6.56
N SER A 4 -6.27 4.96 -7.00
CA SER A 4 -6.47 3.72 -6.25
C SER A 4 -5.78 3.70 -4.88
N GLU A 5 -4.59 4.31 -4.77
CA GLU A 5 -3.87 4.41 -3.49
C GLU A 5 -4.57 5.37 -2.54
N ILE A 6 -5.08 6.49 -3.06
CA ILE A 6 -5.84 7.48 -2.27
C ILE A 6 -7.15 6.86 -1.79
N LEU A 7 -7.84 6.10 -2.67
CA LEU A 7 -9.08 5.42 -2.33
C LEU A 7 -8.86 4.36 -1.23
N LEU A 8 -7.82 3.53 -1.36
CA LEU A 8 -7.44 2.54 -0.34
C LEU A 8 -7.09 3.19 1.00
N LEU A 9 -6.34 4.29 0.97
CA LEU A 9 -5.96 5.02 2.18
C LEU A 9 -7.18 5.69 2.85
N SER A 10 -8.05 6.31 2.06
CA SER A 10 -9.29 6.93 2.54
C SER A 10 -10.26 5.90 3.11
N ALA A 11 -10.36 4.72 2.50
CA ALA A 11 -11.15 3.62 3.03
C ALA A 11 -10.61 3.15 4.39
N GLY A 12 -9.30 2.93 4.50
CA GLY A 12 -8.65 2.59 5.78
C GLY A 12 -8.91 3.64 6.86
N ALA A 13 -8.75 4.93 6.53
CA ALA A 13 -9.05 6.03 7.46
C ALA A 13 -10.53 6.06 7.87
N GLY A 14 -11.46 5.80 6.95
CA GLY A 14 -12.89 5.71 7.23
C GLY A 14 -13.23 4.59 8.21
N PHE A 15 -12.68 3.39 7.99
CA PHE A 15 -12.87 2.26 8.93
C PHE A 15 -12.24 2.51 10.29
N LEU A 16 -11.13 3.25 10.35
CA LEU A 16 -10.53 3.66 11.63
C LEU A 16 -11.45 4.60 12.41
N ILE A 17 -12.04 5.60 11.74
CA ILE A 17 -12.98 6.54 12.37
C ILE A 17 -14.23 5.80 12.86
N LEU A 18 -14.77 4.89 12.05
CA LEU A 18 -15.90 4.04 12.46
C LEU A 18 -15.55 3.18 13.66
N TRP A 19 -14.35 2.58 13.69
CA TRP A 19 -13.89 1.81 14.83
C TRP A 19 -13.80 2.67 16.10
N ILE A 20 -13.25 3.89 16.02
CA ILE A 20 -13.15 4.80 17.18
C ILE A 20 -14.55 5.15 17.71
N ALA A 21 -15.50 5.44 16.82
CA ALA A 21 -16.88 5.74 17.20
C ALA A 21 -17.55 4.53 17.87
N GLU A 22 -17.31 3.32 17.36
CA GLU A 22 -17.89 2.10 17.90
C GLU A 22 -17.23 1.65 19.20
N TYR A 23 -15.93 1.88 19.35
CA TYR A 23 -15.19 1.62 20.58
C TYR A 23 -15.66 2.51 21.75
N GLN A 24 -16.16 3.71 21.46
CA GLN A 24 -16.79 4.55 22.49
C GLN A 24 -18.17 4.02 22.94
N ARG A 25 -18.84 3.23 22.10
CA ARG A 25 -20.19 2.70 22.36
C ARG A 25 -20.21 1.26 22.86
N THR A 26 -19.20 0.47 22.50
CA THR A 26 -19.18 -0.99 22.67
C THR A 26 -17.85 -1.45 23.25
N THR A 27 -17.76 -2.73 23.63
CA THR A 27 -16.52 -3.35 24.08
C THR A 27 -15.62 -3.72 22.90
N PHE A 28 -14.33 -3.91 23.18
CA PHE A 28 -13.33 -4.26 22.16
C PHE A 28 -13.68 -5.54 21.38
N ALA A 29 -14.28 -6.53 22.04
CA ALA A 29 -14.64 -7.82 21.45
C ALA A 29 -15.67 -7.69 20.30
N GLU A 30 -16.52 -6.67 20.33
CA GLU A 30 -17.55 -6.45 19.30
C GLU A 30 -17.06 -5.55 18.15
N SER A 31 -16.10 -4.67 18.43
CA SER A 31 -15.63 -3.66 17.48
C SER A 31 -14.34 -4.04 16.75
N TYR A 32 -13.55 -5.00 17.23
CA TYR A 32 -12.21 -5.29 16.67
C TYR A 32 -12.20 -5.65 15.18
N TRP A 33 -13.32 -6.15 14.63
CA TRP A 33 -13.42 -6.49 13.22
C TRP A 33 -13.26 -5.25 12.30
N LEU A 34 -13.73 -4.07 12.74
CA LEU A 34 -13.51 -2.81 12.03
C LEU A 34 -12.03 -2.42 12.03
N LEU A 35 -11.34 -2.69 13.14
CA LEU A 35 -9.89 -2.50 13.23
C LEU A 35 -9.15 -3.45 12.26
N MET A 36 -9.59 -4.71 12.16
CA MET A 36 -9.04 -5.69 11.20
C MET A 36 -9.28 -5.26 9.76
N LEU A 37 -10.44 -4.71 9.43
CA LEU A 37 -10.72 -4.13 8.11
C LEU A 37 -9.80 -2.95 7.82
N CYS A 38 -9.64 -2.02 8.77
CA CYS A 38 -8.70 -0.89 8.65
C CYS A 38 -7.27 -1.39 8.36
N LEU A 39 -6.79 -2.37 9.13
CA LEU A 39 -5.49 -3.03 8.91
C LEU A 39 -5.39 -3.65 7.52
N GLY A 40 -6.43 -4.36 7.06
CA GLY A 40 -6.50 -4.94 5.72
C GLY A 40 -6.33 -3.89 4.62
N PHE A 41 -7.03 -2.76 4.71
CA PHE A 41 -6.88 -1.65 3.75
C PHE A 41 -5.50 -1.02 3.78
N LEU A 42 -4.90 -0.84 4.96
CA LEU A 42 -3.55 -0.31 5.09
C LEU A 42 -2.48 -1.24 4.51
N LEU A 43 -2.61 -2.55 4.72
CA LEU A 43 -1.71 -3.56 4.14
C LEU A 43 -1.89 -3.64 2.62
N ALA A 44 -3.13 -3.62 2.12
CA ALA A 44 -3.41 -3.57 0.70
C ALA A 44 -2.84 -2.30 0.04
N PHE A 45 -2.96 -1.15 0.71
CA PHE A 45 -2.34 0.10 0.28
C PHE A 45 -0.82 -0.03 0.19
N GLN A 46 -0.17 -0.60 1.21
CA GLN A 46 1.27 -0.84 1.18
C GLN A 46 1.65 -1.78 0.03
N TYR A 47 0.91 -2.87 -0.19
CA TYR A 47 1.16 -3.80 -1.29
C TYR A 47 1.05 -3.12 -2.66
N VAL A 48 -0.02 -2.35 -2.90
CA VAL A 48 -0.23 -1.63 -4.16
C VAL A 48 0.86 -0.59 -4.39
N LYS A 49 1.23 0.17 -3.35
CA LYS A 49 2.34 1.14 -3.41
C LYS A 49 3.66 0.45 -3.71
N ASN A 50 3.99 -0.63 -3.02
CA ASN A 50 5.26 -1.32 -3.18
C ASN A 50 5.38 -1.90 -4.60
N LYS A 51 4.30 -2.52 -5.09
CA LYS A 51 4.21 -3.02 -6.47
C LYS A 51 4.36 -1.91 -7.52
N ARG A 52 3.85 -0.70 -7.25
CA ARG A 52 4.07 0.46 -8.12
C ARG A 52 5.53 0.88 -8.11
N ILE A 53 6.14 1.00 -6.94
CA ILE A 53 7.56 1.37 -6.79
C ILE A 53 8.47 0.35 -7.49
N GLU A 54 8.18 -0.95 -7.37
CA GLU A 54 8.93 -2.00 -8.09
C GLU A 54 8.83 -1.84 -9.61
N ARG A 55 7.64 -1.57 -10.15
CA ARG A 55 7.46 -1.29 -11.59
C ARG A 55 8.25 -0.04 -12.01
N GLU A 56 8.15 1.03 -11.24
CA GLU A 56 8.90 2.27 -11.50
C GLU A 56 10.43 2.03 -11.45
N LYS A 57 10.92 1.20 -10.51
CA LYS A 57 12.33 0.78 -10.46
C LYS A 57 12.75 -0.01 -11.69
N THR A 58 11.95 -0.96 -12.17
CA THR A 58 12.25 -1.73 -13.40
C THR A 58 12.22 -0.87 -14.68
N VAL A 59 11.48 0.24 -14.67
CA VAL A 59 11.40 1.17 -15.80
C VAL A 59 12.49 2.25 -15.75
N SER A 60 13.17 2.41 -14.60
CA SER A 60 14.21 3.43 -14.43
C SER A 60 15.33 3.26 -15.48
N PRO A 61 15.65 4.30 -16.28
CA PRO A 61 16.63 4.22 -17.36
C PRO A 61 18.00 3.77 -16.86
N THR A 62 18.33 4.03 -15.60
CA THR A 62 19.58 3.61 -14.95
C THR A 62 19.72 2.09 -14.87
N ILE A 63 18.65 1.33 -14.61
CA ILE A 63 18.72 -0.14 -14.56
C ILE A 63 18.87 -0.71 -15.98
N LYS A 64 18.14 -0.16 -16.96
CA LYS A 64 18.33 -0.52 -18.37
C LYS A 64 19.77 -0.23 -18.84
N GLN A 65 20.31 0.95 -18.50
CA GLN A 65 21.68 1.35 -18.82
C GLN A 65 22.74 0.49 -18.11
N MET A 66 22.51 0.08 -16.86
CA MET A 66 23.42 -0.82 -16.14
C MET A 66 23.42 -2.24 -16.73
N VAL A 67 22.26 -2.75 -17.15
CA VAL A 67 22.14 -4.05 -17.85
C VAL A 67 22.83 -4.01 -19.21
N GLU A 68 22.66 -2.92 -19.97
CA GLU A 68 23.27 -2.75 -21.29
C GLU A 68 24.80 -2.57 -21.21
N ASN A 69 25.30 -1.80 -20.25
CA ASN A 69 26.74 -1.66 -20.01
C ASN A 69 27.40 -3.00 -19.59
N ARG A 70 26.73 -3.84 -18.81
CA ARG A 70 27.24 -5.19 -18.50
C ARG A 70 27.34 -6.09 -19.74
N LYS A 71 26.41 -5.97 -20.69
CA LYS A 71 26.43 -6.75 -21.94
C LYS A 71 27.56 -6.28 -22.87
N LYS A 72 27.81 -4.96 -22.96
CA LYS A 72 28.94 -4.42 -23.72
C LYS A 72 30.31 -4.76 -23.11
N LYS A 73 30.43 -4.88 -21.79
CA LYS A 73 31.69 -5.22 -21.12
C LYS A 73 32.08 -6.71 -21.22
N LYS A 74 31.14 -7.57 -21.58
CA LYS A 74 31.35 -9.02 -21.77
C LYS A 74 31.64 -9.42 -23.23
N LYS A 75 31.55 -8.48 -24.16
CA LYS A 75 31.80 -8.68 -25.59
C LYS A 75 33.09 -7.97 -25.97
#